data_AF-A0A160TNS1-F1
#
_entry.id   AF-A0A160TNS1-F1
#
_cell.length_a   1.000
_cell.length_b   1.000
_cell.length_c   1.000
_cell.angle_alpha   90.00
_cell.angle_beta   90.00
_cell.angle_gamma   90.00
#
_symmetry.space_group_name_H-M   'P 1'
#
loop_
_entity.id
_entity.type
_entity.pdbx_description
1 polymer ?
#
loop_
_entity_poly.entity_id
_entity_poly.type
_entity_poly.pdbx_seq_one_letter_code
_entity_poly.pdbx_strand_id
1 'polypeptide(L)'
;MQIGIDFGTSNTSIGYSGPQGIRLIELEPDATSIPTAVFYGLASGEYAIGAEAVAAYETGEEGRLMRSIKSVLGSSLIDETTDVGRRRLPFRDVIAHFLRRLHAIPMESCPFNSDHRFRLGEARWRLDAGLVDVDDFDEEREGWSAEQVWDEMSALLPFAPDPVVTHGDISLDNILIADGGHVGCIDAGRAGIADRYQDLAIVWHGLAEFGRPLQERFFATYGIDQPDERKISFHLMLDEFF
;
A
#
# COMPACT_ATOMS: atom_id res chain seq x y z
N MET A 1 -17.47 13.67 -4.73
CA MET A 1 -17.83 12.31 -4.31
C MET A 1 -16.55 11.67 -3.84
N GLN A 2 -16.48 11.31 -2.55
CA GLN A 2 -15.32 10.61 -1.99
C GLN A 2 -15.74 9.16 -1.77
N ILE A 3 -14.85 8.21 -2.03
CA ILE A 3 -15.09 6.78 -1.80
C ILE A 3 -14.02 6.31 -0.83
N GLY A 4 -14.42 5.60 0.22
CA GLY A 4 -13.53 4.92 1.16
C GLY A 4 -13.72 3.42 1.02
N ILE A 5 -12.62 2.66 1.05
CA ILE A 5 -12.64 1.20 1.03
C ILE A 5 -11.96 0.76 2.32
N ASP A 6 -12.66 0.00 3.16
CA ASP A 6 -12.10 -0.65 4.34
C ASP A 6 -11.86 -2.12 3.99
N PHE A 7 -10.59 -2.53 3.94
CA PHE A 7 -10.18 -3.88 3.63
C PHE A 7 -9.64 -4.57 4.89
N GLY A 8 -10.52 -4.81 5.86
CA GLY A 8 -10.16 -5.42 7.14
C GLY A 8 -9.75 -6.90 7.04
N THR A 9 -9.08 -7.41 8.07
CA THR A 9 -8.64 -8.81 8.16
C THR A 9 -9.80 -9.81 8.03
N SER A 10 -10.98 -9.45 8.52
CA SER A 10 -12.17 -10.31 8.48
C SER A 10 -13.18 -9.93 7.41
N ASN A 11 -13.38 -8.64 7.15
CA ASN A 11 -14.40 -8.15 6.23
C ASN A 11 -13.93 -6.95 5.39
N THR A 12 -14.50 -6.82 4.20
CA THR A 12 -14.36 -5.70 3.29
C THR A 12 -15.65 -4.88 3.26
N SER A 13 -15.54 -3.56 3.35
CA SER A 13 -16.65 -2.61 3.22
C SER A 13 -16.27 -1.45 2.28
N ILE A 14 -17.25 -0.89 1.57
CA ILE A 14 -17.02 0.31 0.75
C ILE A 14 -18.02 1.38 1.16
N GLY A 15 -17.54 2.58 1.46
CA GLY A 15 -18.34 3.77 1.72
C GLY A 15 -18.20 4.80 0.61
N TYR A 16 -19.26 5.55 0.33
CA TYR A 16 -19.17 6.76 -0.48
C TYR A 16 -19.82 7.96 0.23
N SER A 17 -19.19 9.12 0.08
CA SER A 17 -19.67 10.42 0.53
C SER A 17 -20.24 11.20 -0.65
N GLY A 18 -21.56 11.41 -0.61
CA GLY A 18 -22.32 12.14 -1.62
C GLY A 18 -23.12 13.32 -1.03
N PRO A 19 -23.91 14.03 -1.85
CA PRO A 19 -24.70 15.19 -1.41
C PRO A 19 -25.72 14.89 -0.29
N GLN A 20 -26.03 13.61 -0.09
CA GLN A 20 -27.01 13.12 0.90
C GLN A 20 -26.34 12.48 2.12
N GLY A 21 -25.02 12.68 2.30
CA GLY A 21 -24.23 12.10 3.39
C GLY A 21 -23.39 10.89 2.97
N ILE A 22 -22.84 10.20 3.97
CA ILE A 22 -22.03 8.99 3.83
C ILE A 22 -22.96 7.77 3.78
N ARG A 23 -22.73 6.86 2.83
CA ARG A 23 -23.44 5.59 2.72
C ARG A 23 -22.49 4.46 2.40
N LEU A 24 -22.78 3.27 2.91
CA LEU A 24 -22.10 2.05 2.50
C LEU A 24 -22.70 1.50 1.19
N ILE A 25 -21.86 0.91 0.36
CA ILE A 25 -22.22 0.22 -0.86
C ILE A 25 -22.57 -1.22 -0.50
N GLU A 26 -23.66 -1.71 -1.07
CA GLU A 26 -24.02 -3.13 -1.03
C GLU A 26 -23.07 -3.91 -1.95
N LEU A 27 -22.33 -4.86 -1.36
CA LEU A 27 -21.29 -5.66 -2.03
C LEU A 27 -21.80 -7.04 -2.42
N GLU A 28 -22.73 -7.59 -1.64
CA GLU A 28 -23.48 -8.83 -1.88
C GLU A 28 -24.97 -8.56 -1.56
N PRO A 29 -25.92 -9.40 -2.03
CA PRO A 29 -27.33 -9.24 -1.73
C PRO A 29 -27.58 -9.04 -0.23
N ASP A 30 -28.15 -7.90 0.14
CA ASP A 30 -28.47 -7.47 1.50
C ASP A 30 -27.24 -7.28 2.44
N ALA A 31 -26.02 -7.19 1.90
CA ALA A 31 -24.78 -7.06 2.67
C ALA A 31 -23.88 -5.90 2.20
N THR A 32 -23.57 -4.98 3.12
CA THR A 32 -22.63 -3.86 2.89
C THR A 32 -21.21 -4.13 3.38
N SER A 33 -20.99 -5.32 3.94
CA SER A 33 -19.72 -5.82 4.47
C SER A 33 -19.65 -7.30 4.15
N ILE A 34 -18.63 -7.73 3.42
CA ILE A 34 -18.45 -9.12 2.98
C ILE A 34 -17.18 -9.70 3.58
N PRO A 35 -17.07 -11.02 3.76
CA PRO A 35 -15.83 -11.64 4.21
C PRO A 35 -14.64 -11.26 3.33
N THR A 36 -13.50 -10.92 3.93
CA THR A 36 -12.23 -10.74 3.22
C THR A 36 -11.65 -12.12 2.86
N ALA A 37 -12.27 -12.74 1.87
CA ALA A 37 -12.01 -14.11 1.47
C ALA A 37 -12.04 -14.27 -0.05
N VAL A 38 -11.12 -15.08 -0.57
CA VAL A 38 -11.10 -15.53 -1.96
C VAL A 38 -10.87 -17.03 -1.96
N PHE A 39 -11.64 -17.78 -2.74
CA PHE A 39 -11.48 -19.22 -2.91
C PHE A 39 -11.11 -19.52 -4.36
N TYR A 40 -10.06 -20.31 -4.56
CA TYR A 40 -9.64 -20.75 -5.89
C TYR A 40 -9.98 -22.24 -6.08
N GLY A 41 -10.88 -22.54 -7.01
CA GLY A 41 -11.28 -23.92 -7.33
C GLY A 41 -10.28 -24.60 -8.27
N LEU A 42 -9.77 -25.77 -7.88
CA LEU A 42 -8.78 -26.54 -8.67
C LEU A 42 -9.39 -27.16 -9.93
N ALA A 43 -10.68 -27.51 -9.89
CA ALA A 43 -11.35 -28.19 -10.98
C ALA A 43 -11.93 -27.25 -12.05
N SER A 44 -12.40 -26.06 -11.65
CA SER A 44 -13.00 -25.06 -12.55
C SER A 44 -11.98 -24.05 -13.08
N GLY A 45 -10.90 -23.78 -12.34
CA GLY A 45 -10.01 -22.64 -12.60
C GLY A 45 -10.68 -21.29 -12.32
N GLU A 46 -11.86 -21.30 -11.69
CA GLU A 46 -12.63 -20.12 -11.30
C GLU A 46 -12.32 -19.75 -9.85
N TYR A 47 -12.57 -18.48 -9.50
CA TYR A 47 -12.42 -17.96 -8.14
C TYR A 47 -13.75 -17.41 -7.64
N ALA A 48 -13.99 -17.55 -6.34
CA ALA A 48 -15.11 -16.96 -5.63
C ALA A 48 -14.60 -15.93 -4.61
N ILE A 49 -15.42 -14.93 -4.27
CA ILE A 49 -15.08 -13.86 -3.30
C ILE A 49 -16.16 -13.81 -2.21
N GLY A 50 -15.81 -13.32 -1.02
CA GLY A 50 -16.82 -12.96 -0.01
C GLY A 50 -17.51 -14.18 0.58
N ALA A 51 -18.83 -14.13 0.73
CA ALA A 51 -19.59 -15.25 1.29
C ALA A 51 -19.56 -16.48 0.38
N GLU A 52 -19.48 -16.28 -0.93
CA GLU A 52 -19.37 -17.38 -1.91
C GLU A 52 -18.04 -18.13 -1.75
N ALA A 53 -16.94 -17.41 -1.50
CA ALA A 53 -15.64 -18.02 -1.22
C ALA A 53 -15.69 -18.89 0.05
N VAL A 54 -16.32 -18.39 1.10
CA VAL A 54 -16.48 -19.12 2.36
C VAL A 54 -17.35 -20.35 2.14
N ALA A 55 -18.46 -20.21 1.42
CA ALA A 55 -19.37 -21.30 1.12
C ALA A 55 -18.69 -22.42 0.30
N ALA A 56 -17.91 -22.08 -0.74
CA ALA A 56 -17.20 -23.05 -1.56
C ALA A 56 -16.19 -23.90 -0.76
N TYR A 57 -15.53 -23.29 0.23
CA TYR A 57 -14.69 -24.03 1.16
C TYR A 57 -15.49 -24.92 2.11
N GLU A 58 -16.58 -24.42 2.68
CA GLU A 58 -17.42 -25.16 3.63
C GLU A 58 -18.14 -26.36 2.99
N THR A 59 -18.49 -26.26 1.70
CA THR A 59 -19.07 -27.37 0.92
C THR A 59 -18.05 -28.43 0.53
N GLY A 60 -16.75 -28.18 0.76
CA GLY A 60 -15.67 -29.12 0.53
C GLY A 60 -15.22 -29.20 -0.94
N GLU A 61 -15.39 -28.13 -1.73
CA GLU A 61 -14.80 -28.07 -3.05
C GLU A 61 -13.27 -28.20 -2.97
N GLU A 62 -12.69 -28.95 -3.92
CA GLU A 62 -11.23 -29.01 -4.05
C GLU A 62 -10.71 -27.64 -4.51
N GLY A 63 -10.00 -26.97 -3.62
CA GLY A 63 -9.47 -25.63 -3.87
C GLY A 63 -8.69 -25.07 -2.69
N ARG A 64 -8.28 -23.81 -2.81
CA ARG A 64 -7.57 -23.08 -1.76
C ARG A 64 -8.41 -21.89 -1.31
N LEU A 65 -8.85 -21.93 -0.04
CA LEU A 65 -9.42 -20.76 0.61
C LEU A 65 -8.30 -19.85 1.12
N MET A 66 -8.33 -18.59 0.73
CA MET A 66 -7.53 -17.52 1.27
C MET A 66 -8.44 -16.63 2.10
N ARG A 67 -8.28 -16.65 3.41
CA ARG A 67 -8.89 -15.69 4.34
C ARG A 67 -7.81 -14.75 4.85
N SER A 68 -8.21 -13.56 5.27
CA SER A 68 -7.27 -12.60 5.84
C SER A 68 -6.14 -12.34 4.85
N ILE A 69 -6.45 -11.77 3.68
CA ILE A 69 -5.44 -11.43 2.66
C ILE A 69 -4.28 -10.61 3.26
N LYS A 70 -4.54 -9.83 4.33
CA LYS A 70 -3.53 -9.18 5.18
C LYS A 70 -2.50 -10.13 5.83
N SER A 71 -2.85 -11.37 6.20
CA SER A 71 -1.93 -12.34 6.83
C SER A 71 -1.17 -13.23 5.83
N VAL A 72 -1.46 -13.16 4.53
CA VAL A 72 -0.68 -13.85 3.49
C VAL A 72 0.53 -13.00 3.04
N LEU A 73 0.51 -11.71 3.38
CA LEU A 73 1.50 -10.72 2.96
C LEU A 73 2.75 -10.69 3.87
N GLY A 74 2.69 -11.32 5.04
CA GLY A 74 3.72 -11.22 6.08
C GLY A 74 4.64 -12.43 6.32
N SER A 75 4.70 -13.47 5.47
CA SER A 75 5.79 -14.46 5.64
C SER A 75 6.13 -15.29 4.40
N SER A 76 7.43 -15.29 4.06
CA SER A 76 8.16 -16.28 3.25
C SER A 76 7.85 -16.44 1.75
N LEU A 77 7.22 -15.44 1.10
CA LEU A 77 7.00 -15.47 -0.37
C LEU A 77 7.94 -14.58 -1.19
N ILE A 78 8.84 -13.80 -0.60
CA ILE A 78 9.64 -12.85 -1.39
C ILE A 78 10.69 -13.51 -2.30
N ASP A 79 11.17 -14.70 -1.91
CA ASP A 79 12.08 -15.52 -2.71
C ASP A 79 11.34 -16.55 -3.57
N GLU A 80 10.03 -16.74 -3.37
CA GLU A 80 9.24 -17.54 -4.29
C GLU A 80 9.02 -16.74 -5.58
N THR A 81 9.58 -17.26 -6.66
CA THR A 81 9.34 -16.73 -8.00
C THR A 81 7.87 -16.89 -8.36
N THR A 82 7.17 -15.78 -8.62
CA THR A 82 5.81 -15.83 -9.16
C THR A 82 5.87 -16.12 -10.66
N ASP A 83 5.00 -17.01 -11.13
CA ASP A 83 4.82 -17.25 -12.56
C ASP A 83 4.07 -16.08 -13.20
N VAL A 84 4.84 -15.19 -13.85
CA VAL A 84 4.32 -14.09 -14.67
C VAL A 84 4.30 -14.54 -16.13
N GLY A 85 3.20 -15.18 -16.53
CA GLY A 85 3.01 -15.71 -17.88
C GLY A 85 3.95 -16.89 -18.17
N ARG A 86 5.09 -16.65 -18.85
CA ARG A 86 6.12 -17.68 -19.16
C ARG A 86 7.45 -17.47 -18.42
N ARG A 87 7.50 -16.51 -17.48
CA ARG A 87 8.73 -16.13 -16.78
C ARG A 87 8.50 -16.15 -15.27
N ARG A 88 9.46 -16.72 -14.55
CA ARG A 88 9.58 -16.64 -13.10
C ARG A 88 10.23 -15.31 -12.73
N LEU A 89 9.47 -14.38 -12.16
CA LEU A 89 9.98 -13.08 -11.71
C LEU A 89 9.96 -13.02 -10.17
N PRO A 90 11.02 -12.49 -9.53
CA PRO A 90 10.99 -12.25 -8.10
C PRO A 90 10.05 -11.10 -7.78
N PHE A 91 9.32 -11.22 -6.67
CA PHE A 91 8.29 -10.28 -6.20
C PHE A 91 8.71 -8.80 -6.25
N ARG A 92 9.94 -8.51 -5.82
CA ARG A 92 10.54 -7.15 -5.86
C ARG A 92 10.55 -6.50 -7.24
N ASP A 93 10.81 -7.29 -8.29
CA ASP A 93 10.92 -6.75 -9.64
C ASP A 93 9.50 -6.44 -10.15
N VAL A 94 8.51 -7.22 -9.73
CA VAL A 94 7.10 -6.97 -10.02
C VAL A 94 6.63 -5.66 -9.38
N ILE A 95 6.99 -5.40 -8.12
CA ILE A 95 6.68 -4.13 -7.43
C ILE A 95 7.37 -2.94 -8.11
N ALA A 96 8.66 -3.07 -8.42
CA ALA A 96 9.40 -2.01 -9.11
C ALA A 96 8.77 -1.68 -10.48
N HIS A 97 8.40 -2.68 -11.27
CA HIS A 97 7.72 -2.45 -12.55
C HIS A 97 6.33 -1.83 -12.37
N PHE A 98 5.59 -2.23 -11.34
CA PHE A 98 4.29 -1.65 -11.01
C PHE A 98 4.41 -0.17 -10.65
N LEU A 99 5.30 0.18 -9.73
CA LEU A 99 5.53 1.58 -9.33
C LEU A 99 6.02 2.43 -10.49
N ARG A 100 6.91 1.91 -11.34
CA ARG A 100 7.29 2.63 -12.57
C ARG A 100 6.10 2.94 -13.47
N ARG A 101 5.13 2.03 -13.55
CA ARG A 101 3.91 2.24 -14.35
C ARG A 101 2.97 3.23 -13.68
N LEU A 102 2.78 3.14 -12.37
CA LEU A 102 1.99 4.08 -11.58
C LEU A 102 2.55 5.50 -11.71
N HIS A 103 3.85 5.66 -11.48
CA HIS A 103 4.54 6.95 -11.52
C HIS A 103 4.67 7.52 -12.95
N ALA A 104 4.44 6.70 -13.98
CA ALA A 104 4.37 7.13 -15.39
C ALA A 104 2.97 7.59 -15.82
N ILE A 105 1.95 7.50 -14.95
CA ILE A 105 0.64 8.07 -15.22
C ILE A 105 0.81 9.59 -15.41
N PRO A 106 0.27 10.19 -16.50
CA PRO A 106 0.37 11.61 -16.72
C PRO A 106 -0.28 12.39 -15.57
N MET A 107 0.44 13.34 -14.98
CA MET A 107 -0.01 14.11 -13.82
C MET A 107 -1.32 14.86 -14.10
N GLU A 108 -1.56 15.29 -15.34
CA GLU A 108 -2.80 15.94 -15.77
C GLU A 108 -4.03 15.03 -15.69
N SER A 109 -3.83 13.71 -15.58
CA SER A 109 -4.90 12.73 -15.40
C SER A 109 -5.23 12.48 -13.94
N CYS A 110 -4.44 13.01 -13.00
CA CYS A 110 -4.66 12.86 -11.57
C CYS A 110 -5.39 14.10 -11.01
N PRO A 111 -6.61 13.97 -10.47
CA PRO A 111 -7.35 15.08 -9.91
C PRO A 111 -6.98 15.41 -8.46
N PHE A 112 -6.08 14.63 -7.85
CA PHE A 112 -5.74 14.70 -6.42
C PHE A 112 -4.34 15.31 -6.23
N ASN A 113 -4.21 16.19 -5.24
CA ASN A 113 -2.92 16.71 -4.80
C ASN A 113 -2.56 16.06 -3.46
N SER A 114 -1.37 15.45 -3.39
CA SER A 114 -0.81 14.85 -2.17
C SER A 114 0.61 15.36 -1.93
N ASP A 115 0.94 16.57 -2.38
CA ASP A 115 2.27 17.14 -2.21
C ASP A 115 2.68 17.22 -0.72
N HIS A 116 3.98 17.27 -0.47
CA HIS A 116 4.50 17.29 0.89
C HIS A 116 4.01 18.51 1.70
N ARG A 117 3.61 19.64 1.08
CA ARG A 117 3.08 20.78 1.82
C ARG A 117 1.69 20.48 2.36
N PHE A 118 0.85 19.83 1.56
CA PHE A 118 -0.45 19.35 2.00
C PHE A 118 -0.29 18.34 3.14
N ARG A 119 0.56 17.34 2.96
CA ARG A 119 0.82 16.30 3.98
C ARG A 119 1.46 16.84 5.26
N LEU A 120 2.40 17.77 5.16
CA LEU A 120 2.98 18.43 6.34
C LEU A 120 1.93 19.24 7.12
N GLY A 121 0.97 19.87 6.43
CA GLY A 121 -0.15 20.55 7.10
C GLY A 121 -1.03 19.58 7.89
N GLU A 122 -1.33 18.42 7.31
CA GLU A 122 -2.10 17.36 7.95
C GLU A 122 -1.33 16.74 9.14
N ALA A 123 -0.06 16.38 8.94
CA ALA A 123 0.84 15.88 9.97
C ALA A 123 0.97 16.87 11.14
N ARG A 124 1.11 18.17 10.84
CA ARG A 124 1.16 19.21 11.89
C ARG A 124 -0.12 19.26 12.70
N TRP A 125 -1.27 19.20 12.04
CA TRP A 125 -2.56 19.18 12.72
C TRP A 125 -2.70 17.95 13.62
N ARG A 126 -2.30 16.77 13.14
CA ARG A 126 -2.33 15.52 13.94
C ARG A 126 -1.42 15.61 15.16
N LEU A 127 -0.22 16.16 15.00
CA LEU A 127 0.70 16.45 16.10
C LEU A 127 0.06 17.38 17.14
N ASP A 128 -0.43 18.55 16.71
CA ASP A 128 -1.05 19.54 17.59
C ASP A 128 -2.32 19.00 18.29
N ALA A 129 -3.01 18.06 17.67
CA ALA A 129 -4.20 17.40 18.20
C ALA A 129 -3.89 16.18 19.10
N GLY A 130 -2.63 15.76 19.21
CA GLY A 130 -2.23 14.56 19.97
C GLY A 130 -2.75 13.26 19.36
N LEU A 131 -2.86 13.19 18.03
CA LEU A 131 -3.36 12.04 17.26
C LEU A 131 -2.24 11.19 16.66
N VAL A 132 -0.98 11.47 17.01
CA VAL A 132 0.18 10.69 16.57
C VAL A 132 0.36 9.54 17.55
N ASP A 133 0.37 8.31 17.03
CA ASP A 133 0.60 7.11 17.82
C ASP A 133 2.11 6.86 17.95
N VAL A 134 2.70 7.35 19.04
CA VAL A 134 4.15 7.23 19.29
C VAL A 134 4.58 5.79 19.60
N ASP A 135 3.64 4.92 19.93
CA ASP A 135 3.92 3.50 20.22
C ASP A 135 3.98 2.66 18.93
N ASP A 136 3.55 3.22 17.79
CA ASP A 136 3.56 2.57 16.46
C ASP A 136 4.74 3.02 15.58
N PHE A 137 5.69 3.78 16.14
CA PHE A 137 6.87 4.23 15.39
C PHE A 137 7.77 3.08 14.94
N ASP A 138 8.45 3.26 13.80
CA ASP A 138 9.47 2.34 13.31
C ASP A 138 10.55 2.06 14.38
N GLU A 139 11.17 0.87 14.35
CA GLU A 139 12.24 0.46 15.28
C GLU A 139 13.38 1.51 15.40
N GLU A 140 13.69 2.24 14.32
CA GLU A 140 14.71 3.30 14.31
C GLU A 140 14.37 4.50 15.21
N ARG A 141 13.08 4.67 15.53
CA ARG A 141 12.51 5.81 16.26
C ARG A 141 11.82 5.37 17.56
N GLU A 142 12.05 4.14 17.99
CA GLU A 142 11.53 3.63 19.26
C GLU A 142 11.95 4.55 20.42
N GLY A 143 10.96 5.02 21.18
CA GLY A 143 11.16 5.92 22.33
C GLY A 143 11.35 7.40 21.99
N TRP A 144 11.22 7.79 20.72
CA TRP A 144 11.20 9.20 20.32
C TRP A 144 9.84 9.84 20.60
N SER A 145 9.82 11.16 20.85
CA SER A 145 8.58 11.93 20.85
C SER A 145 8.20 12.35 19.43
N ALA A 146 6.90 12.58 19.20
CA ALA A 146 6.42 13.07 17.90
C ALA A 146 7.03 14.44 17.52
N GLU A 147 7.37 15.29 18.49
CA GLU A 147 8.11 16.53 18.26
C GLU A 147 9.55 16.29 17.82
N GLN A 148 10.24 15.27 18.36
CA GLN A 148 11.59 14.93 17.92
C GLN A 148 11.58 14.47 16.46
N VAL A 149 10.62 13.61 16.09
CA VAL A 149 10.41 13.20 14.70
C VAL A 149 10.10 14.42 13.81
N TRP A 150 9.24 15.34 14.29
CA TRP A 150 8.88 16.55 13.55
C TRP A 150 10.09 17.45 13.27
N ASP A 151 10.93 17.67 14.28
CA ASP A 151 12.10 18.55 14.17
C ASP A 151 13.17 17.96 13.25
N GLU A 152 13.48 16.67 13.38
CA GLU A 152 14.43 15.97 12.50
C GLU A 152 13.92 15.89 11.05
N MET A 153 12.65 15.55 10.86
CA MET A 153 12.01 15.56 9.53
C MET A 153 12.09 16.95 8.89
N SER A 154 11.77 17.99 9.65
CA SER A 154 11.79 19.38 9.18
C SER A 154 13.19 19.85 8.78
N ALA A 155 14.23 19.38 9.48
CA ALA A 155 15.63 19.68 9.16
C ALA A 155 16.07 19.10 7.81
N LEU A 156 15.38 18.08 7.30
CA LEU A 156 15.62 17.50 5.98
C LEU A 156 15.07 18.35 4.83
N LEU A 157 14.33 19.44 5.09
CA LEU A 157 13.86 20.36 4.05
C LEU A 157 14.81 21.57 3.87
N PRO A 158 14.83 22.22 2.68
CA PRO A 158 14.13 21.84 1.45
C PRO A 158 14.94 20.86 0.61
N PHE A 159 14.24 20.07 -0.21
CA PHE A 159 14.81 19.34 -1.35
C PHE A 159 13.99 19.62 -2.62
N ALA A 160 14.58 19.38 -3.79
CA ALA A 160 13.89 19.57 -5.06
C ALA A 160 12.83 18.47 -5.24
N PRO A 161 11.54 18.81 -5.43
CA PRO A 161 10.48 17.82 -5.62
C PRO A 161 10.61 17.13 -6.97
N ASP A 162 10.28 15.84 -7.02
CA ASP A 162 10.18 15.02 -8.21
C ASP A 162 8.76 14.45 -8.34
N PRO A 163 7.79 15.30 -8.77
CA PRO A 163 6.37 14.99 -8.67
C PRO A 163 5.92 13.95 -9.70
N VAL A 164 5.16 12.96 -9.23
CA VAL A 164 4.51 11.91 -10.02
C VAL A 164 3.14 11.59 -9.41
N VAL A 165 2.33 10.77 -10.08
CA VAL A 165 1.17 10.16 -9.43
C VAL A 165 1.65 9.08 -8.47
N THR A 166 1.32 9.22 -7.19
CA THR A 166 1.69 8.28 -6.11
C THR A 166 0.45 7.64 -5.50
N HIS A 167 0.64 6.46 -4.92
CA HIS A 167 -0.35 5.80 -4.07
C HIS A 167 -0.50 6.49 -2.72
N GLY A 168 0.61 6.98 -2.15
CA GLY A 168 0.65 7.69 -0.87
C GLY A 168 0.85 6.79 0.36
N ASP A 169 0.55 5.50 0.24
CA ASP A 169 0.76 4.47 1.28
C ASP A 169 0.93 3.09 0.65
N ILE A 170 1.99 2.89 -0.14
CA ILE A 170 2.21 1.63 -0.87
C ILE A 170 3.13 0.68 -0.09
N SER A 171 2.64 0.23 1.05
CA SER A 171 3.24 -0.88 1.80
C SER A 171 3.13 -2.20 1.03
N LEU A 172 3.94 -3.20 1.39
CA LEU A 172 3.85 -4.54 0.79
C LEU A 172 2.47 -5.17 1.01
N ASP A 173 1.81 -4.82 2.12
CA ASP A 173 0.45 -5.25 2.46
C ASP A 173 -0.64 -4.64 1.55
N ASN A 174 -0.33 -3.52 0.89
CA ASN A 174 -1.25 -2.85 -0.02
C ASN A 174 -1.07 -3.28 -1.49
N ILE A 175 -0.20 -4.26 -1.76
CA ILE A 175 0.08 -4.78 -3.11
C ILE A 175 -0.54 -6.17 -3.29
N LEU A 176 -1.37 -6.30 -4.33
CA LEU A 176 -1.99 -7.56 -4.72
C LEU A 176 -1.32 -8.09 -5.98
N ILE A 177 -0.88 -9.35 -5.95
CA ILE A 177 -0.33 -10.03 -7.13
C ILE A 177 -1.16 -11.27 -7.41
N ALA A 178 -1.67 -11.38 -8.64
CA ALA A 178 -2.39 -12.53 -9.12
C ALA A 178 -1.57 -13.32 -10.16
N ASP A 179 -1.93 -14.59 -10.34
CA ASP A 179 -1.35 -15.48 -11.35
C ASP A 179 -1.35 -14.82 -12.74
N GLY A 180 -0.26 -15.03 -13.49
CA GLY A 180 -0.06 -14.33 -14.76
C GLY A 180 0.60 -12.95 -14.62
N GLY A 181 0.91 -12.52 -13.40
CA GLY A 181 1.65 -11.29 -13.10
C GLY A 181 0.81 -10.01 -13.18
N HIS A 182 -0.49 -10.15 -12.95
CA HIS A 182 -1.35 -9.00 -12.72
C HIS A 182 -1.04 -8.40 -11.34
N VAL A 183 -0.81 -7.10 -11.31
CA VAL A 183 -0.51 -6.36 -10.07
C VAL A 183 -1.57 -5.30 -9.87
N GLY A 184 -2.15 -5.26 -8.68
CA GLY A 184 -3.06 -4.23 -8.21
C GLY A 184 -2.60 -3.68 -6.87
N CYS A 185 -3.22 -2.58 -6.43
CA CYS A 185 -3.03 -2.04 -5.10
C CYS A 185 -4.38 -1.69 -4.47
N ILE A 186 -4.41 -1.66 -3.14
CA ILE A 186 -5.56 -1.27 -2.33
C ILE A 186 -5.15 -0.17 -1.36
N ASP A 187 -6.14 0.46 -0.72
CA ASP A 187 -5.93 1.58 0.21
C ASP A 187 -5.33 2.85 -0.43
N ALA A 188 -5.86 3.22 -1.59
CA ALA A 188 -5.44 4.43 -2.32
C ALA A 188 -6.02 5.74 -1.73
N GLY A 189 -6.38 5.77 -0.44
CA GLY A 189 -6.99 6.94 0.20
C GLY A 189 -6.10 8.18 0.23
N ARG A 190 -4.78 7.98 0.18
CA ARG A 190 -3.74 9.03 0.18
C ARG A 190 -3.20 9.34 -1.23
N ALA A 191 -3.76 8.73 -2.27
CA ALA A 191 -3.23 8.83 -3.63
C ALA A 191 -3.36 10.25 -4.19
N GLY A 192 -2.36 10.68 -4.94
CA GLY A 192 -2.32 12.00 -5.55
C GLY A 192 -0.98 12.35 -6.16
N ILE A 193 -0.85 13.59 -6.61
CA ILE A 193 0.43 14.11 -7.11
C ILE A 193 1.35 14.41 -5.93
N ALA A 194 2.47 13.68 -5.81
CA ALA A 194 3.47 13.87 -4.76
C ALA A 194 4.88 13.56 -5.26
N ASP A 195 5.91 13.82 -4.45
CA ASP A 195 7.27 13.36 -4.76
C ASP A 195 7.28 11.83 -4.84
N ARG A 196 7.91 11.25 -5.86
CA ARG A 196 7.99 9.79 -6.03
C ARG A 196 8.55 9.06 -4.81
N TYR A 197 9.39 9.73 -4.01
CA TYR A 197 9.94 9.15 -2.80
C TYR A 197 8.90 8.92 -1.71
N GLN A 198 7.68 9.49 -1.82
CA GLN A 198 6.54 9.12 -0.97
C GLN A 198 6.28 7.61 -1.04
N ASP A 199 6.22 7.05 -2.23
CA ASP A 199 5.96 5.62 -2.43
C ASP A 199 7.24 4.78 -2.29
N LEU A 200 8.37 5.28 -2.83
CA LEU A 200 9.63 4.53 -2.81
C LEU A 200 10.19 4.34 -1.40
N ALA A 201 9.99 5.31 -0.50
CA ALA A 201 10.45 5.20 0.88
C ALA A 201 9.71 4.09 1.64
N ILE A 202 8.39 4.00 1.49
CA ILE A 202 7.57 2.99 2.16
C ILE A 202 7.94 1.58 1.69
N VAL A 203 8.09 1.37 0.37
CA VAL A 203 8.57 0.08 -0.14
C VAL A 203 10.00 -0.20 0.31
N TRP A 204 10.88 0.80 0.34
CA TRP A 204 12.23 0.63 0.85
C TRP A 204 12.22 0.12 2.29
N HIS A 205 11.42 0.73 3.17
CA HIS A 205 11.27 0.29 4.55
C HIS A 205 10.75 -1.14 4.63
N GLY A 206 9.66 -1.46 3.92
CA GLY A 206 9.11 -2.82 3.89
C GLY A 206 10.10 -3.87 3.36
N LEU A 207 11.03 -3.49 2.47
CA LEU A 207 12.07 -4.41 1.98
C LEU A 207 13.24 -4.60 2.96
N ALA A 208 13.32 -3.82 4.05
CA ALA A 208 14.44 -3.86 5.01
C ALA A 208 14.54 -5.22 5.71
N GLU A 209 13.41 -5.86 6.01
CA GLU A 209 13.36 -7.18 6.68
C GLU A 209 14.08 -8.28 5.87
N PHE A 210 14.23 -8.09 4.57
CA PHE A 210 14.91 -9.02 3.64
C PHE A 210 16.35 -8.60 3.31
N GLY A 211 16.82 -7.50 3.89
CA GLY A 211 18.19 -7.03 3.81
C GLY A 211 18.48 -6.01 2.71
N ARG A 212 19.52 -5.21 2.97
CA ARG A 212 19.97 -4.09 2.11
C ARG A 212 20.22 -4.43 0.63
N PRO A 213 20.78 -5.60 0.25
CA PRO A 213 20.94 -5.94 -1.17
C PRO A 213 19.61 -6.00 -1.95
N LEU A 214 18.50 -6.29 -1.26
CA LEU A 214 17.17 -6.33 -1.87
C LEU A 214 16.65 -4.93 -2.16
N GLN A 215 16.72 -4.08 -1.15
CA GLN A 215 16.41 -2.66 -1.20
C GLN A 215 17.16 -1.93 -2.34
N GLU A 216 18.47 -2.13 -2.45
CA GLU A 216 19.30 -1.56 -3.52
C GLU A 216 18.88 -2.05 -4.91
N ARG A 217 18.57 -3.33 -5.04
CA ARG A 217 18.11 -3.91 -6.30
C ARG A 217 16.74 -3.40 -6.71
N PHE A 218 15.81 -3.20 -5.78
CA PHE A 218 14.52 -2.60 -6.05
C PHE A 218 14.68 -1.22 -6.71
N PHE A 219 15.53 -0.34 -6.15
CA PHE A 219 15.82 0.97 -6.74
C PHE A 219 16.47 0.86 -8.13
N ALA A 220 17.42 -0.05 -8.32
CA ALA A 220 18.01 -0.30 -9.63
C ALA A 220 16.97 -0.77 -10.67
N THR A 221 16.06 -1.68 -10.31
CA THR A 221 14.98 -2.14 -11.20
C THR A 221 13.96 -1.02 -11.47
N TYR A 222 13.67 -0.18 -10.47
CA TYR A 222 12.83 1.01 -10.62
C TYR A 222 13.47 2.06 -11.56
N GLY A 223 14.81 2.10 -11.64
CA GLY A 223 15.57 2.96 -12.54
C GLY A 223 16.24 4.15 -11.83
N ILE A 224 16.58 4.00 -10.56
CA ILE A 224 17.36 4.96 -9.77
C ILE A 224 18.64 4.25 -9.32
N ASP A 225 19.79 4.69 -9.85
CA ASP A 225 21.09 4.10 -9.53
C ASP A 225 21.63 4.56 -8.16
N GLN A 226 21.26 5.77 -7.73
CA GLN A 226 21.68 6.37 -6.46
C GLN A 226 20.43 6.90 -5.74
N PRO A 227 19.87 6.13 -4.79
CA PRO A 227 18.74 6.58 -3.98
C PRO A 227 19.10 7.82 -3.15
N ASP A 228 18.19 8.79 -3.10
CA ASP A 228 18.34 9.98 -2.26
C ASP A 228 17.94 9.62 -0.82
N GLU A 229 18.94 9.25 -0.01
CA GLU A 229 18.74 8.87 1.39
C GLU A 229 18.03 9.98 2.21
N ARG A 230 18.28 11.25 1.89
CA ARG A 230 17.62 12.38 2.56
C ARG A 230 16.13 12.39 2.29
N LYS A 231 15.70 12.11 1.05
CA LYS A 231 14.28 11.98 0.71
C LYS A 231 13.64 10.74 1.33
N ILE A 232 14.35 9.60 1.34
CA ILE A 232 13.87 8.38 1.99
C ILE A 232 13.60 8.66 3.47
N SER A 233 14.59 9.19 4.20
CA SER A 233 14.43 9.53 5.62
C SER A 233 13.30 10.54 5.85
N PHE A 234 13.17 11.56 5.00
CA PHE A 234 12.08 12.52 5.13
C PHE A 234 10.70 11.86 5.00
N HIS A 235 10.50 11.04 3.96
CA HIS A 235 9.21 10.44 3.70
C HIS A 235 8.84 9.35 4.72
N LEU A 236 9.82 8.62 5.27
CA LEU A 236 9.58 7.69 6.38
C LEU A 236 9.17 8.44 7.65
N MET A 237 9.90 9.50 8.05
CA MET A 237 9.51 10.29 9.21
C MET A 237 8.16 11.00 9.02
N LEU A 238 7.81 11.37 7.79
CA LEU A 238 6.50 11.96 7.51
C LEU A 238 5.36 10.94 7.70
N ASP A 239 5.61 9.66 7.41
CA ASP A 239 4.59 8.61 7.51
C ASP A 239 4.24 8.28 8.96
N GLU A 240 5.19 8.43 9.90
CA GLU A 240 4.98 8.29 11.35
C GLU A 240 3.85 9.17 11.91
N PHE A 241 3.49 10.24 11.20
CA PHE A 241 2.40 11.11 11.61
C PHE A 241 1.01 10.55 11.28
N PHE A 242 0.87 9.39 10.61
CA PHE A 242 -0.38 8.99 9.94
C PHE A 242 -0.92 7.59 10.22
#